data_AF-A0A7C0YCS2-F1
#
_entry.id   AF-A0A7C0YCS2-F1
#
_cell.length_a   1.000
_cell.length_b   1.000
_cell.length_c   1.000
_cell.angle_alpha   90.00
_cell.angle_beta   90.00
_cell.angle_gamma   90.00
#
_symmetry.space_group_name_H-M   'P 1'
#
loop_
_entity.id
_entity.type
_entity.pdbx_description
1 polymer ?
#
loop_
_entity_poly.entity_id
_entity_poly.type
_entity_poly.pdbx_seq_one_letter_code
_entity_poly.pdbx_strand_id
1 'polypeptide(L)' 'MYPDRIKPMMEANIRDGIEAGADAMVFLCPLCMGALAKPASDNGLKPIFITQLVRMALGELAFPV' A
#
# COMPACT_ATOMS: atom_id res chain seq x y z
N MET A 1 -4.76 -10.44 19.88
CA MET A 1 -4.37 -10.24 18.47
C MET A 1 -4.11 -11.62 17.89
N TYR A 2 -4.68 -12.00 16.74
CA TYR A 2 -4.62 -13.38 16.20
C TYR A 2 -3.62 -13.45 15.03
N PRO A 3 -2.33 -13.79 15.27
CA PRO A 3 -1.28 -13.69 14.25
C PRO A 3 -1.56 -14.56 13.02
N ASP A 4 -2.14 -15.75 13.27
CA ASP A 4 -2.46 -16.75 12.24
C ASP A 4 -3.52 -16.28 11.24
N ARG A 5 -4.26 -15.21 11.55
CA ARG A 5 -5.22 -14.58 10.63
C ARG A 5 -4.65 -13.34 9.95
N ILE A 6 -3.79 -12.60 10.64
CA ILE A 6 -3.27 -11.32 10.17
C ILE A 6 -2.25 -11.53 9.05
N LYS A 7 -1.28 -12.41 9.25
CA LYS A 7 -0.20 -12.62 8.27
C LYS A 7 -0.72 -13.12 6.91
N PRO A 8 -1.60 -14.14 6.84
CA PRO A 8 -2.13 -14.58 5.53
C PRO A 8 -2.96 -13.51 4.83
N MET A 9 -3.71 -12.70 5.58
CA MET A 9 -4.49 -11.59 5.02
C MET A 9 -3.59 -10.50 4.45
N MET A 10 -2.51 -10.15 5.13
CA MET A 10 -1.53 -9.19 4.63
C MET A 10 -0.89 -9.68 3.33
N GLU A 11 -0.46 -10.94 3.28
CA GLU A 11 0.12 -11.55 2.09
C GLU A 11 -0.87 -11.60 0.91
N ALA A 12 -2.15 -11.90 1.18
CA ALA A 12 -3.19 -11.88 0.17
C ALA A 12 -3.39 -10.49 -0.43
N ASN A 13 -3.45 -9.44 0.39
CA ASN A 13 -3.61 -8.06 -0.08
C ASN A 13 -2.46 -7.60 -0.97
N ILE A 14 -1.22 -7.96 -0.62
CA ILE A 14 -0.05 -7.62 -1.44
C ILE A 14 -0.09 -8.38 -2.77
N ARG A 15 -0.36 -9.68 -2.73
CA ARG A 15 -0.43 -10.52 -3.94
C ARG A 15 -1.52 -10.04 -4.90
N ASP A 16 -2.69 -9.69 -4.39
CA ASP A 16 -3.79 -9.16 -5.19
C ASP A 16 -3.37 -7.90 -5.98
N GLY A 17 -2.66 -6.97 -5.32
CA GLY A 17 -2.13 -5.77 -5.98
C GLY A 17 -1.10 -6.09 -7.08
N ILE A 18 -0.21 -7.05 -6.84
CA ILE A 18 0.80 -7.47 -7.83
C ILE A 18 0.13 -8.15 -9.02
N GLU A 19 -0.78 -9.09 -8.78
CA GLU A 19 -1.50 -9.84 -9.82
C GLU A 19 -2.37 -8.92 -10.68
N ALA A 20 -2.91 -7.84 -10.09
CA ALA A 20 -3.61 -6.79 -10.82
C ALA A 20 -2.70 -5.85 -11.63
N GLY A 21 -1.37 -5.94 -11.47
CA GLY A 21 -0.40 -5.06 -12.13
C GLY A 21 -0.43 -3.63 -11.60
N ALA A 22 -0.75 -3.43 -10.32
CA ALA A 22 -0.81 -2.10 -9.72
C ALA A 22 0.58 -1.48 -9.53
N ASP A 23 0.70 -0.16 -9.72
CA ASP A 23 1.93 0.59 -9.44
C ASP A 23 2.09 0.97 -7.95
N ALA A 24 0.98 1.03 -7.22
CA ALA A 24 0.92 1.54 -5.85
C ALA A 24 -0.17 0.88 -5.01
N MET A 25 0.06 0.85 -3.68
CA MET A 25 -0.96 0.51 -2.69
C MET A 25 -1.33 1.76 -1.89
N VAL A 26 -2.62 2.13 -1.91
CA VAL A 26 -3.13 3.34 -1.28
C VAL A 26 -3.78 3.02 0.06
N PHE A 27 -3.42 3.77 1.10
CA PHE A 27 -3.88 3.55 2.46
C PHE A 27 -4.71 4.71 3.00
N LEU A 28 -5.84 4.40 3.63
CA LEU A 28 -6.63 5.38 4.41
C LEU A 28 -6.30 5.33 5.91
N CYS A 29 -5.78 4.20 6.39
CA CYS A 29 -5.56 3.93 7.80
C CYS A 29 -4.05 3.91 8.12
N PRO A 30 -3.57 4.70 9.10
CA PRO A 30 -2.16 4.75 9.44
C PRO A 30 -1.64 3.43 10.01
N LEU A 31 -2.49 2.66 10.72
CA LEU A 31 -2.10 1.33 11.22
C LEU A 31 -1.94 0.32 10.09
N CYS A 32 -2.81 0.36 9.08
CA CYS A 32 -2.69 -0.48 7.89
C CYS A 32 -1.42 -0.14 7.12
N MET A 33 -1.13 1.16 6.92
CA MET A 33 0.12 1.59 6.30
C MET A 33 1.34 1.14 7.11
N GLY A 34 1.31 1.27 8.44
CA GLY A 34 2.39 0.80 9.31
C GLY A 34 2.65 -0.71 9.19
N ALA A 35 1.60 -1.52 8.97
CA ALA A 35 1.74 -2.96 8.80
C ALA A 35 2.18 -3.37 7.39
N LEU A 36 1.67 -2.71 6.36
CA LEU A 36 1.76 -3.16 4.96
C LEU A 36 2.73 -2.36 4.08
N ALA A 37 3.15 -1.16 4.47
CA ALA A 37 3.96 -0.30 3.60
C ALA A 37 5.31 -0.93 3.21
N LYS A 38 6.00 -1.57 4.17
CA LYS A 38 7.25 -2.28 3.88
C LYS A 38 7.02 -3.50 2.98
N PRO A 39 6.11 -4.44 3.29
CA PRO A 39 5.78 -5.54 2.38
C PRO A 39 5.36 -5.08 0.98
N ALA A 40 4.58 -4.00 0.88
CA ALA A 40 4.19 -3.42 -0.41
C ALA A 40 5.41 -2.95 -1.20
N SER A 41 6.26 -2.12 -0.59
CA SER A 41 7.46 -1.59 -1.23
C SER A 41 8.45 -2.70 -1.62
N ASP A 42 8.64 -3.71 -0.77
CA ASP A 42 9.51 -4.86 -1.04
C ASP A 42 9.02 -5.68 -2.25
N ASN A 43 7.74 -5.57 -2.62
CA ASN A 43 7.13 -6.21 -3.78
C ASN A 43 6.82 -5.24 -4.94
N GLY A 44 7.44 -4.05 -4.95
CA GLY A 44 7.32 -3.09 -6.05
C GLY A 44 6.05 -2.21 -6.03
N LEU A 45 5.16 -2.38 -5.05
CA LEU A 45 3.99 -1.52 -4.87
C LEU A 45 4.38 -0.28 -4.07
N LYS A 46 4.30 0.91 -4.66
CA LYS A 46 4.57 2.17 -3.94
C LYS A 46 3.55 2.39 -2.82
N PRO A 47 3.96 2.48 -1.54
CA PRO A 47 3.02 2.77 -0.47
C PRO A 47 2.66 4.25 -0.44
N ILE A 48 1.37 4.57 -0.56
CA ILE A 48 0.88 5.96 -0.68
C ILE A 48 -0.28 6.18 0.29
N PHE A 49 -0.25 7.26 1.07
CA PHE A 49 -1.40 7.62 1.90
C PHE A 49 -2.44 8.34 1.04
N ILE A 50 -3.73 8.17 1.33
CA ILE A 50 -4.80 8.72 0.50
C ILE A 50 -4.69 10.25 0.30
N THR A 51 -4.20 10.98 1.30
CA THR A 51 -3.96 12.42 1.17
C THR A 51 -2.84 12.73 0.17
N GLN A 52 -1.79 11.90 0.12
CA GLN A 52 -0.73 12.05 -0.88
C GLN A 52 -1.27 11.77 -2.29
N LEU A 53 -2.14 10.77 -2.46
CA LEU A 53 -2.81 10.49 -3.73
C LEU A 53 -3.57 11.71 -4.25
N VAL A 54 -4.39 12.33 -3.39
CA VAL A 54 -5.16 13.53 -3.75
C VAL A 54 -4.22 14.69 -4.12
N ARG A 55 -3.14 14.89 -3.35
CA ARG A 55 -2.15 15.94 -3.65
C ARG A 55 -1.41 15.70 -4.97
N MET A 56 -1.15 14.45 -5.35
CA MET A 56 -0.63 14.13 -6.69
C MET A 56 -1.64 14.46 -7.79
N ALA A 57 -2.92 14.13 -7.59
CA ALA A 57 -3.98 14.46 -8.54
C ALA A 57 -4.17 15.98 -8.72
N LEU A 58 -3.91 16.77 -7.68
CA LEU A 58 -3.90 18.24 -7.72
C LEU A 58 -2.60 18.84 -8.30
N GLY A 59 -1.61 18.01 -8.62
CA GLY A 59 -0.31 18.46 -9.13
C GLY A 59 0.64 19.03 -8.07
N GLU A 60 0.34 18.86 -6.79
CA GLU A 60 1.17 19.33 -5.67
C GLU A 60 2.35 18.40 -5.37
N LEU A 61 2.22 17.11 -5.74
CA LEU A 61 3.23 16.07 -5.53
C LEU A 61 3.43 15.26 -6.81
N ALA A 62 4.65 14.80 -7.04
CA ALA A 62 4.95 13.82 -8.08
C ALA A 62 4.72 12.39 -7.58
N PHE A 63 4.52 11.45 -8.51
CA PHE A 63 4.49 10.03 -8.19
C PHE A 63 5.84 9.59 -7.57
N PRO A 64 5.84 8.81 -6.48
CA PRO A 64 7.08 8.41 -5.81
C PRO A 64 7.95 7.55 -6.74
N VAL A 65 9.21 7.97 -6.89
CA VAL A 65 10.25 7.25 -7.63
C VAL A 65 10.74 6.01 -6.89
#